data_AF-E3KA84-F1
#
_entry.id   AF-E3KA84-F1
#
_cell.length_a   1.000
_cell.length_b   1.000
_cell.length_c   1.000
_cell.angle_alpha   90.00
_cell.angle_beta   90.00
_cell.angle_gamma   90.00
#
_symmetry.space_group_name_H-M   'P 1'
#
loop_
_entity.id
_entity.type
_entity.pdbx_description
1 polymer ?
#
loop_
_entity_poly.entity_id
_entity_poly.type
_entity_poly.pdbx_seq_one_letter_code
_entity_poly.pdbx_strand_id
1 'polypeptide(L)'
;MGALFDAALNGSDDTQQAETTIKQPNKGKQPQRSEQYHPVPSTSHHSHHLPSNHHKSNVNVFSRPQYDRHPAPHQAPSAAEKEMQEFQAAKLRLEQAKLISQTVSHINNCWKTENTLRADGTNFSQWTRELREIGTSHLSDPEFFFTDCNNSTFEKIGRLVIFAGVHQDLVPDIQPQSSTPSRRPG
;
A
#
# COMPACT_ATOMS: atom_id res chain seq x y z
N MET A 1 12.06 24.62 14.30
CA MET A 1 11.31 23.75 13.37
C MET A 1 11.57 22.30 13.74
N GLY A 2 11.00 21.83 14.84
CA GLY A 2 11.24 20.47 15.34
C GLY A 2 10.63 20.31 16.73
N ALA A 3 9.45 19.67 16.81
CA ALA A 3 8.84 19.12 18.03
C ALA A 3 7.47 18.44 17.75
N LEU A 4 7.17 17.97 16.52
CA LEU A 4 5.87 17.37 16.23
C LEU A 4 5.93 15.98 15.57
N PHE A 5 7.12 15.38 15.40
CA PHE A 5 7.27 14.11 14.68
C PHE A 5 7.69 12.89 15.53
N ASP A 6 7.95 13.04 16.83
CA ASP A 6 8.49 11.92 17.64
C ASP A 6 7.46 10.99 18.30
N ALA A 7 6.17 11.32 18.26
CA ALA A 7 5.17 10.56 19.03
C ALA A 7 4.75 9.20 18.45
N ALA A 8 5.25 8.80 17.26
CA ALA A 8 4.78 7.59 16.58
C ALA A 8 5.75 6.40 16.61
N LEU A 9 6.94 6.53 17.22
CA LEU A 9 7.99 5.49 17.12
C LEU A 9 8.56 4.97 18.45
N ASN A 10 8.05 5.41 19.60
CA ASN A 10 8.59 4.96 20.89
C ASN A 10 7.96 3.62 21.35
N GLY A 11 8.25 2.57 20.58
CA GLY A 11 8.22 1.18 21.06
C GLY A 11 9.56 0.88 21.71
N SER A 12 9.64 1.11 23.01
CA SER A 12 10.76 0.75 23.88
C SER A 12 10.92 -0.77 23.93
N ASP A 13 12.08 -1.27 23.50
CA ASP A 13 12.75 -2.36 24.20
C ASP A 13 14.27 -2.29 23.96
N ASP A 14 15.00 -2.23 25.06
CA ASP A 14 16.45 -2.16 25.16
C ASP A 14 17.07 -3.53 24.83
N THR A 15 18.01 -3.61 23.87
CA THR A 15 19.16 -4.52 24.01
C THR A 15 20.38 -4.01 23.24
N GLN A 16 21.51 -4.17 23.93
CA GLN A 16 22.84 -3.62 23.72
C GLN A 16 23.61 -4.18 22.50
N GLN A 17 24.51 -3.34 21.99
CA GLN A 17 25.87 -3.61 21.50
C GLN A 17 26.10 -4.70 20.43
N ALA A 18 26.69 -4.30 19.29
CA ALA A 18 28.03 -4.75 18.91
C ALA A 18 28.51 -4.01 17.65
N GLU A 19 29.61 -3.26 17.82
CA GLU A 19 30.47 -2.70 16.80
C GLU A 19 31.39 -3.81 16.28
N THR A 20 31.37 -4.13 14.97
CA THR A 20 32.54 -4.74 14.31
C THR A 20 32.64 -4.29 12.85
N THR A 21 33.77 -3.63 12.56
CA THR A 21 34.30 -3.32 11.23
C THR A 21 34.74 -4.59 10.52
N ILE A 22 34.24 -4.88 9.31
CA ILE A 22 34.90 -5.84 8.41
C ILE A 22 34.91 -5.33 6.95
N LYS A 23 36.14 -5.28 6.43
CA LYS A 23 36.58 -4.82 5.11
C LYS A 23 36.10 -5.71 3.96
N GLN A 24 35.94 -5.09 2.78
CA GLN A 24 35.94 -5.75 1.48
C GLN A 24 37.20 -6.60 1.24
N PRO A 25 37.07 -7.68 0.46
CA PRO A 25 38.07 -8.01 -0.55
C PRO A 25 37.47 -8.27 -1.94
N ASN A 26 38.32 -8.06 -2.93
CA ASN A 26 38.04 -7.98 -4.36
C ASN A 26 38.50 -9.26 -5.09
N LYS A 27 37.83 -9.58 -6.21
CA LYS A 27 38.23 -10.42 -7.37
C LYS A 27 38.59 -11.92 -7.19
N GLY A 28 37.79 -12.76 -7.86
CA GLY A 28 38.18 -14.11 -8.28
C GLY A 28 37.20 -14.68 -9.32
N LYS A 29 37.73 -15.14 -10.46
CA LYS A 29 37.04 -15.48 -11.73
C LYS A 29 36.31 -16.84 -11.70
N GLN A 30 35.20 -16.97 -12.43
CA GLN A 30 34.87 -18.22 -13.15
C GLN A 30 34.03 -17.97 -14.41
N PRO A 31 34.17 -18.79 -15.47
CA PRO A 31 33.56 -18.58 -16.79
C PRO A 31 32.22 -19.31 -16.93
N GLN A 32 31.21 -18.67 -17.54
CA GLN A 32 30.02 -19.37 -18.03
C GLN A 32 30.00 -19.37 -19.56
N ARG A 33 30.27 -20.55 -20.10
CA ARG A 33 30.05 -20.96 -21.49
C ARG A 33 28.54 -21.13 -21.70
N SER A 34 27.97 -20.31 -22.56
CA SER A 34 26.55 -20.32 -22.92
C SER A 34 26.30 -21.16 -24.18
N GLU A 35 25.14 -21.84 -24.13
CA GLU A 35 24.29 -22.26 -25.26
C GLU A 35 24.71 -23.47 -26.11
N GLN A 36 24.01 -24.59 -25.87
CA GLN A 36 23.83 -25.64 -26.87
C GLN A 36 22.36 -26.03 -26.98
N TYR A 37 21.82 -25.77 -28.17
CA TYR A 37 20.50 -26.10 -28.67
C TYR A 37 20.28 -27.63 -28.76
N HIS A 38 19.10 -28.11 -28.36
CA HIS A 38 18.57 -29.40 -28.79
C HIS A 38 17.09 -29.28 -29.18
N PRO A 39 16.70 -29.61 -30.43
CA PRO A 39 15.31 -29.77 -30.84
C PRO A 39 14.82 -31.21 -30.55
N VAL A 40 13.58 -31.35 -30.07
CA VAL A 40 12.88 -32.64 -29.98
C VAL A 40 11.87 -32.78 -31.13
N PRO A 41 11.88 -33.88 -31.90
CA PRO A 41 10.82 -34.18 -32.85
C PRO A 41 9.81 -35.22 -32.31
N SER A 42 8.52 -34.85 -32.41
CA SER A 42 7.32 -35.57 -32.87
C SER A 42 7.14 -37.10 -32.80
N THR A 43 5.89 -37.46 -32.39
CA THR A 43 5.03 -38.63 -32.79
C THR A 43 5.40 -40.00 -32.23
N SER A 44 4.49 -40.92 -31.86
CA SER A 44 3.23 -41.32 -32.51
C SER A 44 2.31 -42.16 -31.56
N HIS A 45 1.12 -42.44 -32.07
CA HIS A 45 -0.13 -42.92 -31.50
C HIS A 45 -0.18 -44.39 -31.06
N HIS A 46 -1.12 -44.74 -30.16
CA HIS A 46 -2.06 -45.86 -30.37
C HIS A 46 -3.36 -45.73 -29.54
N SER A 47 -4.48 -45.85 -30.26
CA SER A 47 -5.87 -45.93 -29.79
C SER A 47 -6.29 -47.38 -29.50
N HIS A 48 -7.53 -47.51 -29.01
CA HIS A 48 -8.39 -48.70 -28.84
C HIS A 48 -8.23 -49.36 -27.45
N HIS A 49 -9.26 -49.52 -26.61
CA HIS A 49 -10.53 -50.19 -26.90
C HIS A 49 -11.57 -49.91 -25.78
N LEU A 50 -12.83 -49.60 -26.13
CA LEU A 50 -14.05 -49.84 -25.32
C LEU A 50 -14.60 -51.22 -25.69
N PRO A 51 -15.25 -51.98 -24.80
CA PRO A 51 -16.71 -51.85 -24.55
C PRO A 51 -17.02 -52.03 -23.05
N SER A 52 -18.22 -51.93 -22.48
CA SER A 52 -19.54 -52.34 -22.94
C SER A 52 -20.58 -51.72 -22.00
N ASN A 53 -21.70 -51.28 -22.59
CA ASN A 53 -22.80 -50.63 -21.91
C ASN A 53 -23.98 -51.61 -21.88
N HIS A 54 -24.41 -52.10 -20.72
CA HIS A 54 -25.69 -52.79 -20.57
C HIS A 54 -26.38 -52.51 -19.23
N HIS A 55 -27.51 -51.82 -19.35
CA HIS A 55 -28.78 -51.94 -18.63
C HIS A 55 -28.79 -52.39 -17.16
N LYS A 56 -29.42 -51.56 -16.32
CA LYS A 56 -30.78 -51.86 -15.82
C LYS A 56 -31.40 -50.64 -15.16
N SER A 57 -32.51 -50.19 -15.72
CA SER A 57 -33.53 -49.40 -15.04
C SER A 57 -34.13 -50.22 -13.91
N ASN A 58 -34.24 -49.67 -12.71
CA ASN A 58 -35.33 -50.03 -11.82
C ASN A 58 -35.81 -48.81 -11.04
N VAL A 59 -37.09 -48.55 -11.22
CA VAL A 59 -37.87 -47.51 -10.55
C VAL A 59 -38.24 -48.10 -9.19
N ASN A 60 -37.91 -47.42 -8.10
CA ASN A 60 -38.71 -47.57 -6.89
C ASN A 60 -38.75 -46.25 -6.11
N VAL A 61 -39.91 -45.62 -6.20
CA VAL A 61 -40.41 -44.58 -5.30
C VAL A 61 -40.55 -45.22 -3.93
N PHE A 62 -39.93 -44.67 -2.88
CA PHE A 62 -40.49 -44.53 -1.52
C PHE A 62 -39.53 -43.70 -0.64
N SER A 63 -40.03 -42.53 -0.23
CA SER A 63 -39.81 -41.84 1.07
C SER A 63 -38.40 -41.38 1.52
N ARG A 64 -38.29 -40.05 1.63
CA ARG A 64 -37.30 -39.17 2.33
C ARG A 64 -36.58 -39.78 3.56
N PRO A 65 -35.35 -39.29 3.85
CA PRO A 65 -35.25 -38.15 4.77
C PRO A 65 -34.72 -36.89 4.09
N GLN A 66 -35.21 -35.74 4.54
CA GLN A 66 -34.59 -34.45 4.29
C GLN A 66 -33.18 -34.48 4.88
N TYR A 67 -32.16 -34.54 4.03
CA TYR A 67 -30.84 -34.10 4.44
C TYR A 67 -30.93 -32.58 4.57
N ASP A 68 -30.91 -32.10 5.81
CA ASP A 68 -30.44 -30.77 6.15
C ASP A 68 -29.08 -30.60 5.47
N ARG A 69 -29.08 -29.96 4.29
CA ARG A 69 -27.86 -29.47 3.67
C ARG A 69 -27.46 -28.25 4.49
N HIS A 70 -26.86 -28.50 5.64
CA HIS A 70 -26.03 -27.53 6.33
C HIS A 70 -25.09 -26.92 5.28
N PRO A 71 -24.99 -25.59 5.19
CA PRO A 71 -23.91 -24.97 4.43
C PRO A 71 -22.61 -25.58 4.96
N ALA A 72 -21.73 -26.01 4.06
CA ALA A 72 -20.39 -26.44 4.44
C ALA A 72 -19.80 -25.37 5.38
N PRO A 73 -19.20 -25.74 6.52
CA PRO A 73 -18.60 -24.76 7.40
C PRO A 73 -17.56 -24.01 6.56
N HIS A 74 -17.83 -22.73 6.30
CA HIS A 74 -16.83 -21.83 5.77
C HIS A 74 -15.65 -21.93 6.73
N GLN A 75 -14.57 -22.60 6.30
CA GLN A 75 -13.38 -22.78 7.12
C GLN A 75 -12.92 -21.39 7.52
N ALA A 76 -13.08 -21.05 8.80
CA ALA A 76 -12.50 -19.84 9.33
C ALA A 76 -10.98 -19.94 9.11
N PRO A 77 -10.33 -18.88 8.61
CA PRO A 77 -8.89 -18.91 8.42
C PRO A 77 -8.21 -19.31 9.72
N SER A 78 -7.27 -20.24 9.62
CA SER A 78 -6.44 -20.66 10.73
C SER A 78 -5.71 -19.45 11.32
N ALA A 79 -5.33 -19.53 12.60
CA ALA A 79 -4.60 -18.44 13.26
C ALA A 79 -3.33 -18.03 12.47
N ALA A 80 -2.65 -19.01 11.85
CA ALA A 80 -1.48 -18.79 11.01
C ALA A 80 -1.80 -18.05 9.69
N GLU A 81 -2.94 -18.32 9.06
CA GLU A 81 -3.37 -17.60 7.84
C GLU A 81 -3.75 -16.15 8.15
N LYS A 82 -4.42 -15.93 9.29
CA LYS A 82 -4.73 -14.58 9.78
C LYS A 82 -3.46 -13.79 10.08
N GLU A 83 -2.50 -14.39 10.79
CA GLU A 83 -1.22 -13.78 11.10
C GLU A 83 -0.43 -13.42 9.83
N MET A 84 -0.38 -14.33 8.84
CA MET A 84 0.25 -14.05 7.55
C MET A 84 -0.43 -12.88 6.84
N GLN A 85 -1.77 -12.82 6.83
CA GLN A 85 -2.52 -11.72 6.24
C GLN A 85 -2.23 -10.39 6.93
N GLU A 86 -2.20 -10.38 8.26
CA GLU A 86 -1.87 -9.19 9.07
C GLU A 86 -0.44 -8.71 8.81
N PHE A 87 0.52 -9.63 8.72
CA PHE A 87 1.90 -9.32 8.39
C PHE A 87 2.02 -8.69 7.00
N GLN A 88 1.35 -9.26 5.98
CA GLN A 88 1.35 -8.68 4.63
C GLN A 88 0.69 -7.30 4.62
N ALA A 89 -0.43 -7.12 5.31
CA ALA A 89 -1.09 -5.82 5.43
C ALA A 89 -0.20 -4.79 6.15
N ALA A 90 0.53 -5.20 7.19
CA ALA A 90 1.48 -4.35 7.89
C ALA A 90 2.66 -3.95 7.00
N LYS A 91 3.21 -4.90 6.22
CA LYS A 91 4.27 -4.63 5.25
C LYS A 91 3.84 -3.62 4.19
N LEU A 92 2.65 -3.79 3.61
CA LEU A 92 2.10 -2.83 2.64
C LEU A 92 1.92 -1.45 3.25
N ARG A 93 1.38 -1.36 4.48
CA ARG A 93 1.23 -0.09 5.20
C ARG A 93 2.58 0.57 5.46
N LEU A 94 3.61 -0.19 5.81
CA LEU A 94 4.95 0.33 6.04
C LEU A 94 5.57 0.89 4.75
N GLU A 95 5.46 0.15 3.64
CA GLU A 95 5.96 0.63 2.34
C GLU A 95 5.23 1.89 1.88
N GLN A 96 3.91 1.95 2.09
CA GLN A 96 3.14 3.16 1.81
C GLN A 96 3.58 4.33 2.70
N ALA A 97 3.80 4.11 4.00
CA ALA A 97 4.26 5.14 4.92
C ALA A 97 5.66 5.68 4.55
N LYS A 98 6.58 4.79 4.16
CA LYS A 98 7.92 5.17 3.68
C LYS A 98 7.82 6.03 2.42
N LEU A 99 7.03 5.60 1.43
CA LEU A 99 6.82 6.35 0.21
C LEU A 99 6.30 7.75 0.52
N ILE A 100 5.24 7.87 1.33
CA ILE A 100 4.67 9.15 1.72
C ILE A 100 5.73 10.02 2.40
N SER A 101 6.43 9.48 3.40
CA SER A 101 7.44 10.25 4.16
C SER A 101 8.58 10.74 3.28
N GLN A 102 9.08 9.91 2.36
CA GLN A 102 10.16 10.28 1.45
C GLN A 102 9.72 11.34 0.45
N THR A 103 8.55 11.17 -0.17
CA THR A 103 8.01 12.14 -1.14
C THR A 103 7.72 13.48 -0.47
N VAL A 104 7.06 13.47 0.70
CA VAL A 104 6.75 14.70 1.45
C VAL A 104 8.03 15.42 1.88
N SER A 105 9.02 14.69 2.42
CA SER A 105 10.30 15.29 2.79
C SER A 105 10.99 15.93 1.59
N HIS A 106 11.01 15.22 0.46
CA HIS A 106 11.61 15.72 -0.78
C HIS A 106 10.93 17.01 -1.28
N ILE A 107 9.60 17.02 -1.36
CA ILE A 107 8.82 18.18 -1.82
C ILE A 107 8.93 19.33 -0.83
N ASN A 108 8.88 19.05 0.48
CA ASN A 108 8.85 20.11 1.48
C ASN A 108 10.16 20.91 1.53
N ASN A 109 11.28 20.31 1.12
CA ASN A 109 12.56 21.01 1.01
C ASN A 109 12.58 22.03 -0.15
N CYS A 110 11.60 22.01 -1.05
CA CYS A 110 11.48 22.97 -2.14
C CYS A 110 10.72 24.24 -1.73
N TRP A 111 10.02 24.24 -0.59
CA TRP A 111 9.33 25.43 -0.10
C TRP A 111 10.32 26.54 0.23
N LYS A 112 10.05 27.72 -0.34
CA LYS A 112 10.68 28.95 0.10
C LYS A 112 9.81 29.59 1.18
N THR A 113 10.45 30.14 2.22
CA THR A 113 9.71 30.68 3.38
C THR A 113 8.82 31.86 2.96
N GLU A 114 9.28 32.66 2.00
CA GLU A 114 8.52 33.76 1.39
C GLU A 114 7.29 33.31 0.58
N ASN A 115 7.23 32.04 0.19
CA ASN A 115 6.13 31.45 -0.58
C ASN A 115 5.13 30.69 0.30
N THR A 116 5.37 30.59 1.60
CA THR A 116 4.41 30.01 2.57
C THR A 116 3.21 30.93 2.72
N LEU A 117 1.99 30.39 2.74
CA LEU A 117 0.76 31.18 2.92
C LEU A 117 0.80 31.90 4.27
N ARG A 118 0.73 33.23 4.26
CA ARG A 118 0.73 34.06 5.47
C ARG A 118 -0.63 33.96 6.19
N ALA A 119 -0.64 34.15 7.51
CA ALA A 119 -1.85 34.11 8.32
C ALA A 119 -2.93 35.12 7.86
N ASP A 120 -2.51 36.26 7.32
CA ASP A 120 -3.40 37.29 6.79
C ASP A 120 -3.89 37.00 5.35
N GLY A 121 -3.40 35.92 4.73
CA GLY A 121 -3.75 35.52 3.36
C GLY A 121 -3.25 36.49 2.27
N THR A 122 -2.45 37.50 2.61
CA THR A 122 -2.06 38.57 1.67
C THR A 122 -1.28 38.08 0.45
N ASN A 123 -0.60 36.94 0.57
CA ASN A 123 0.15 36.31 -0.51
C ASN A 123 -0.55 35.09 -1.14
N PHE A 124 -1.87 34.95 -0.98
CA PHE A 124 -2.62 33.77 -1.46
C PHE A 124 -2.40 33.44 -2.95
N SER A 125 -2.39 34.45 -3.83
CA SER A 125 -2.15 34.24 -5.27
C SER A 125 -0.74 33.72 -5.55
N GLN A 126 0.26 34.18 -4.81
CA GLN A 126 1.65 33.71 -4.93
C GLN A 126 1.78 32.28 -4.42
N TRP A 127 1.19 31.98 -3.26
CA TRP A 127 1.15 30.63 -2.70
C TRP A 127 0.44 29.63 -3.64
N THR A 128 -0.68 30.02 -4.23
CA THR A 128 -1.41 29.20 -5.21
C THR A 128 -0.56 28.89 -6.43
N ARG A 129 0.23 29.87 -6.92
CA ARG A 129 1.16 29.65 -8.03
C ARG A 129 2.27 28.67 -7.65
N GLU A 130 2.81 28.80 -6.44
CA GLU A 130 3.82 27.87 -5.92
C GLU A 130 3.28 26.42 -5.87
N LEU A 131 2.04 26.24 -5.41
CA LEU A 131 1.39 24.91 -5.43
C LEU A 131 1.30 24.32 -6.84
N ARG A 132 0.95 25.12 -7.86
CA ARG A 132 0.94 24.64 -9.25
C ARG A 132 2.33 24.26 -9.73
N GLU A 133 3.35 25.01 -9.35
CA GLU A 133 4.75 24.73 -9.70
C GLU A 133 5.24 23.43 -9.04
N ILE A 134 4.93 23.23 -7.76
CA ILE A 134 5.21 21.99 -7.04
C ILE A 134 4.48 20.81 -7.68
N GLY A 135 3.18 20.99 -7.98
CA GLY A 135 2.36 19.97 -8.62
C GLY A 135 2.94 19.55 -9.96
N THR A 136 3.33 20.52 -10.78
CA THR A 136 3.98 20.27 -12.08
C THR A 136 5.32 19.55 -11.91
N SER A 137 6.18 20.03 -11.01
CA SER A 137 7.58 19.59 -10.92
C SER A 137 7.74 18.24 -10.24
N HIS A 138 6.91 17.92 -9.23
CA HIS A 138 7.07 16.73 -8.40
C HIS A 138 5.95 15.72 -8.56
N LEU A 139 4.78 16.15 -9.05
CA LEU A 139 3.59 15.31 -9.15
C LEU A 139 3.07 15.22 -10.58
N SER A 140 3.76 15.85 -11.53
CA SER A 140 3.44 15.86 -12.98
C SER A 140 2.04 16.39 -13.31
N ASP A 141 1.44 17.18 -12.41
CA ASP A 141 0.10 17.74 -12.59
C ASP A 141 -0.02 19.13 -11.90
N PRO A 142 -0.17 20.23 -12.66
CA PRO A 142 -0.38 21.56 -12.09
C PRO A 142 -1.68 21.70 -11.28
N GLU A 143 -2.69 20.88 -11.59
CA GLU A 143 -4.00 20.92 -10.92
C GLU A 143 -4.11 19.91 -9.76
N PHE A 144 -3.01 19.23 -9.41
CA PHE A 144 -2.97 18.17 -8.41
C PHE A 144 -3.60 18.60 -7.06
N PHE A 145 -3.33 19.82 -6.62
CA PHE A 145 -3.83 20.35 -5.34
C PHE A 145 -5.23 20.96 -5.42
N PHE A 146 -5.79 21.10 -6.62
CA PHE A 146 -7.04 21.80 -6.89
C PHE A 146 -8.14 20.86 -7.41
N THR A 147 -7.84 19.57 -7.52
CA THR A 147 -8.75 18.53 -8.01
C THR A 147 -8.88 17.41 -7.00
N ASP A 148 -10.00 16.68 -7.06
CA ASP A 148 -10.24 15.54 -6.18
C ASP A 148 -9.25 14.40 -6.48
N CYS A 149 -8.62 13.86 -5.44
CA CYS A 149 -7.65 12.78 -5.56
C CYS A 149 -8.24 11.45 -5.07
N ASN A 150 -8.49 10.51 -5.99
CA ASN A 150 -9.04 9.19 -5.66
C ASN A 150 -7.99 8.22 -5.07
N ASN A 151 -6.71 8.59 -5.11
CA ASN A 151 -5.62 7.76 -4.58
C ASN A 151 -5.23 8.25 -3.18
N SER A 152 -5.55 7.45 -2.16
CA SER A 152 -5.28 7.80 -0.75
C SER A 152 -3.81 8.10 -0.42
N THR A 153 -2.85 7.54 -1.16
CA THR A 153 -1.42 7.84 -0.96
C THR A 153 -1.12 9.26 -1.45
N PHE A 154 -1.56 9.59 -2.66
CA PHE A 154 -1.38 10.93 -3.24
C PHE A 154 -2.17 11.98 -2.46
N GLU A 155 -3.38 11.68 -2.00
CA GLU A 155 -4.17 12.57 -1.15
C GLU A 155 -3.44 12.90 0.16
N LYS A 156 -2.85 11.90 0.83
CA LYS A 156 -2.02 12.12 2.02
C LYS A 156 -0.77 12.95 1.73
N ILE A 157 -0.08 12.69 0.62
CA ILE A 157 1.07 13.50 0.18
C ILE A 157 0.64 14.94 -0.02
N GLY A 158 -0.45 15.17 -0.78
CA GLY A 158 -0.99 16.49 -1.07
C GLY A 158 -1.31 17.28 0.20
N ARG A 159 -2.03 16.66 1.14
CA ARG A 159 -2.35 17.28 2.44
C ARG A 159 -1.11 17.67 3.24
N LEU A 160 -0.12 16.77 3.33
CA LEU A 160 1.10 17.04 4.09
C LEU A 160 1.93 18.15 3.46
N VAL A 161 1.97 18.22 2.12
CA VAL A 161 2.63 19.31 1.39
C VAL A 161 1.90 20.64 1.60
N ILE A 162 0.57 20.66 1.57
CA ILE A 162 -0.23 21.85 1.89
C ILE A 162 0.09 22.33 3.31
N PHE A 163 0.10 21.44 4.31
CA PHE A 163 0.40 21.83 5.69
C PHE A 163 1.81 22.39 5.88
N ALA A 164 2.79 21.94 5.11
CA ALA A 164 4.13 22.53 5.14
C ALA A 164 4.18 23.92 4.51
N GLY A 165 3.27 24.21 3.58
CA GLY A 165 3.20 25.48 2.86
C GLY A 165 2.28 26.53 3.47
N VAL A 166 1.73 26.33 4.67
CA VAL A 166 0.83 27.30 5.33
C VAL A 166 1.37 27.79 6.67
N HIS A 167 1.00 29.01 7.05
CA HIS A 167 1.30 29.55 8.38
C HIS A 167 0.65 28.69 9.47
N GLN A 168 1.34 28.53 10.60
CA GLN A 168 0.91 27.64 11.69
C GLN A 168 -0.48 28.02 12.24
N ASP A 169 -0.80 29.31 12.28
CA ASP A 169 -2.10 29.82 12.73
C ASP A 169 -3.28 29.34 11.86
N LEU A 170 -3.02 28.94 10.61
CA LEU A 170 -4.04 28.44 9.68
C LEU A 170 -4.22 26.92 9.76
N VAL A 171 -3.25 26.19 10.33
CA VAL A 171 -3.28 24.72 10.39
C VAL A 171 -4.54 24.17 11.07
N PRO A 172 -5.00 24.72 12.22
CA PRO A 172 -6.22 24.23 12.89
C PRO A 172 -7.48 24.30 12.02
N ASP A 173 -7.59 25.33 11.18
CA ASP A 173 -8.77 25.55 10.33
C ASP A 173 -8.78 24.62 9.10
N ILE A 174 -7.59 24.24 8.62
CA ILE A 174 -7.42 23.39 7.44
C ILE A 174 -7.44 21.89 7.83
N GLN A 175 -7.14 21.57 9.09
CA GLN A 175 -7.24 20.20 9.57
C GLN A 175 -8.70 19.73 9.52
N PRO A 176 -8.97 18.52 8.99
CA PRO A 176 -10.30 17.95 9.03
C PRO A 176 -10.70 17.79 10.49
N GLN A 177 -11.65 18.61 10.96
CA GLN A 177 -12.24 18.44 12.28
C GLN A 177 -12.82 17.02 12.31
N SER A 178 -12.28 16.17 13.18
CA SER A 178 -12.89 14.88 13.45
C SER A 178 -14.31 15.17 13.89
N SER A 179 -15.28 14.84 13.04
CA SER A 179 -16.70 14.95 13.34
C SER A 179 -16.95 14.13 14.60
N THR A 180 -17.01 14.81 15.74
CA THR A 180 -17.40 14.19 17.00
C THR A 180 -18.83 13.70 16.78
N PRO A 181 -19.12 12.38 16.90
CA PRO A 181 -20.49 11.92 16.81
C PRO A 181 -21.23 12.54 17.99
N SER A 182 -22.05 13.55 17.68
CA SER A 182 -22.92 14.23 18.63
C SER A 182 -23.83 13.20 19.27
N ARG A 183 -23.41 12.70 20.44
CA ARG A 183 -24.18 11.77 21.26
C ARG A 183 -25.32 12.60 21.86
N ARG A 184 -26.47 12.60 21.18
CA ARG A 184 -27.70 13.21 21.71
C ARG A 184 -28.04 12.54 23.06
N PRO A 185 -28.26 13.30 24.13
CA PRO A 185 -28.91 12.74 25.32
C PRO A 185 -30.38 12.49 24.98
N GLY A 186 -30.85 11.28 25.29
CA GLY A 186 -32.26 10.90 25.24
C GLY A 186 -33.02 11.35 26.48
#